data_AF-Q6JSQ9-F1
#
_entry.id   AF-Q6JSQ9-F1
#
_cell.length_a   1.000
_cell.length_b   1.000
_cell.length_c   1.000
_cell.angle_alpha   90.00
_cell.angle_beta   90.00
_cell.angle_gamma   90.00
#
_symmetry.space_group_name_H-M   'P 1'
#
loop_
_entity.id
_entity.type
_entity.pdbx_description
1 polymer ?
#
loop_
_entity_poly.entity_id
_entity_poly.type
_entity_poly.pdbx_seq_one_letter_code
_entity_poly.pdbx_strand_id
1 'polypeptide(L)'
;IIEESGEHIVAGAGELHLEICLKDLEEDHACIPIKVSDPVVSYRETVSEESDILCLAKSPNKHNRLFMKAQPMPDGLAEDIDKGDVTPRDDFKARARLLNDKYEYDVTEARKIWCFGPDGNGPNILVDCTKGVQYLNEIKDSVVAGFQWATKEGVLAEENMRGVRFNIYDVTLHADAIHRGGGQIIPTARRCLYASILTAQPRLMEPVYLC
;
A
#
# COMPACT_ATOMS: atom_id res chain seq x y z
N ILE A 1 6.81 -9.49 -16.76
CA ILE A 1 7.43 -8.35 -16.01
C ILE A 1 8.93 -8.59 -16.07
N ILE A 2 9.75 -7.56 -16.31
CA ILE A 2 11.22 -7.71 -16.26
C ILE A 2 11.63 -7.24 -14.86
N GLU A 3 12.15 -8.16 -14.05
CA GLU A 3 12.70 -7.81 -12.76
C GLU A 3 14.11 -7.21 -12.89
N GLU A 4 14.59 -6.52 -11.86
CA GLU A 4 15.96 -6.01 -11.83
C GLU A 4 17.01 -7.13 -11.97
N SER A 5 16.65 -8.37 -11.65
CA SER A 5 17.47 -9.58 -11.90
C SER A 5 17.70 -9.88 -13.39
N GLY A 6 16.90 -9.29 -14.28
CA GLY A 6 16.88 -9.60 -15.71
C GLY A 6 16.02 -10.82 -16.06
N GLU A 7 15.26 -11.36 -15.10
CA GLU A 7 14.36 -12.49 -15.33
C GLU A 7 13.04 -12.05 -15.97
N HIS A 8 12.50 -12.92 -16.81
CA HIS A 8 11.20 -12.75 -17.44
C HIS A 8 10.14 -13.53 -16.67
N ILE A 9 9.25 -12.82 -15.96
CA ILE A 9 8.16 -13.44 -15.20
C ILE A 9 6.95 -13.67 -16.10
N VAL A 10 6.49 -14.92 -16.16
CA VAL A 10 5.22 -15.37 -16.77
C VAL A 10 4.26 -15.76 -15.65
N ALA A 11 3.06 -15.20 -15.66
CA ALA A 11 2.02 -15.48 -14.66
C ALA A 11 0.87 -16.26 -15.29
N GLY A 12 0.35 -17.27 -14.57
CA GLY A 12 -0.77 -18.09 -15.00
C GLY A 12 -1.72 -18.42 -13.85
N ALA A 13 -2.92 -18.88 -14.18
CA ALA A 13 -3.96 -19.20 -13.20
C ALA A 13 -3.70 -20.50 -12.40
N GLY A 14 -2.74 -21.31 -12.82
CA GLY A 14 -2.39 -22.58 -12.18
C GLY A 14 -1.30 -23.32 -12.97
N GLU A 15 -0.85 -24.45 -12.45
CA GLU A 15 0.27 -25.22 -13.00
C GLU A 15 0.02 -25.65 -14.45
N LEU A 16 -1.14 -26.23 -14.75
CA LEU A 16 -1.49 -26.67 -16.10
C LEU A 16 -1.53 -25.50 -17.10
N HIS A 17 -2.03 -24.33 -16.67
CA HIS A 17 -2.07 -23.15 -17.53
C HIS A 17 -0.65 -22.66 -17.85
N LEU A 18 0.24 -22.65 -16.85
CA LEU A 18 1.65 -22.31 -17.06
C LEU A 18 2.35 -23.31 -17.99
N GLU A 19 2.11 -24.61 -17.81
CA GLU A 19 2.70 -25.66 -18.65
C GLU A 19 2.32 -25.47 -20.13
N ILE A 20 1.03 -25.23 -20.41
CA ILE A 20 0.54 -24.97 -21.77
C ILE A 20 1.15 -23.68 -22.33
N CYS A 21 1.12 -22.58 -21.57
CA CYS A 21 1.67 -21.30 -22.04
C CYS A 21 3.18 -21.35 -22.32
N LEU A 22 3.94 -22.08 -21.50
CA LEU A 22 5.39 -22.23 -21.68
C LEU A 22 5.70 -23.12 -22.89
N LYS A 23 4.91 -24.18 -23.09
CA LYS A 23 5.04 -25.04 -24.27
C LYS A 23 4.77 -24.26 -25.56
N ASP A 24 3.66 -23.53 -25.62
CA ASP A 24 3.32 -22.71 -26.80
C ASP A 24 4.39 -21.64 -27.05
N LEU A 25 4.97 -21.08 -25.99
CA LEU A 25 6.07 -20.12 -26.10
C LEU A 25 7.33 -20.75 -26.70
N GLU A 26 7.72 -21.94 -26.26
CA GLU A 26 8.91 -22.65 -26.73
C GLU A 26 8.75 -23.21 -28.15
N GLU A 27 7.60 -23.80 -28.46
CA GLU A 27 7.37 -24.55 -29.71
C GLU A 27 6.86 -23.66 -30.86
N ASP A 28 5.94 -22.72 -30.59
CA ASP A 28 5.21 -22.00 -31.64
C ASP A 28 5.53 -20.51 -31.74
N HIS A 29 5.84 -19.85 -30.61
CA HIS A 29 6.01 -18.39 -30.59
C HIS A 29 7.47 -17.94 -30.67
N ALA A 30 8.30 -18.39 -29.73
CA ALA A 30 9.72 -18.04 -29.69
C ALA A 30 10.58 -19.04 -30.47
N CYS A 31 10.12 -20.29 -30.59
CA CYS A 31 10.80 -21.37 -31.33
C CYS A 31 12.25 -21.58 -30.88
N ILE A 32 12.53 -21.42 -29.58
CA ILE A 32 13.86 -21.57 -28.98
C ILE A 32 13.74 -22.30 -27.63
N PRO A 33 14.73 -23.12 -27.24
CA PRO A 33 14.75 -23.74 -25.93
C PRO A 33 14.73 -22.71 -24.80
N ILE A 34 13.80 -22.86 -23.86
CA ILE A 34 13.67 -21.97 -22.69
C ILE A 34 14.11 -22.67 -21.41
N LYS A 35 14.68 -21.92 -20.48
CA LYS A 35 14.97 -22.41 -19.12
C LYS A 35 13.93 -21.85 -18.17
N VAL A 36 13.21 -22.75 -17.52
CA VAL A 36 12.13 -22.42 -16.58
C VAL A 36 12.59 -22.84 -15.18
N SER A 37 12.42 -21.96 -14.20
CA SER A 37 12.60 -22.23 -12.77
C SER A 37 11.31 -22.78 -12.15
N ASP A 38 11.38 -23.27 -10.92
CA ASP A 38 10.18 -23.72 -10.20
C ASP A 38 9.15 -22.58 -10.09
N PRO A 39 7.85 -22.86 -10.26
CA PRO A 39 6.81 -21.84 -10.19
C PRO A 39 6.79 -21.23 -8.78
N VAL A 40 6.74 -19.90 -8.74
CA VAL A 40 6.64 -19.13 -7.50
C VAL A 40 5.25 -18.53 -7.35
N VAL A 41 4.80 -18.37 -6.12
CA VAL A 41 3.55 -17.69 -5.79
C VAL A 41 3.83 -16.25 -5.37
N SER A 42 2.97 -15.33 -5.79
CA SER A 42 3.03 -13.95 -5.32
C SER A 42 2.52 -13.88 -3.88
N TYR A 43 3.32 -13.28 -3.01
CA TYR A 43 2.91 -13.01 -1.63
C TYR A 43 2.23 -11.64 -1.53
N ARG A 44 1.67 -11.36 -0.35
CA ARG A 44 1.31 -9.99 0.05
C ARG A 44 1.96 -9.65 1.38
N GLU A 45 2.29 -8.40 1.58
CA GLU A 45 2.81 -7.91 2.86
C GLU A 45 1.70 -7.32 3.74
N THR A 46 1.75 -7.60 5.04
CA THR A 46 0.77 -7.08 6.00
C THR A 46 1.41 -6.81 7.36
N VAL A 47 0.60 -6.34 8.31
CA VAL A 47 0.97 -6.13 9.72
C VAL A 47 -0.01 -6.87 10.63
N SER A 48 0.47 -7.35 11.76
CA SER A 48 -0.37 -8.08 12.73
C SER A 48 -0.76 -7.25 13.96
N GLU A 49 -0.07 -6.14 14.22
CA GLU A 49 -0.35 -5.24 15.35
C GLU A 49 -0.26 -3.77 14.94
N GLU A 50 -0.73 -2.86 15.78
CA GLU A 50 -0.43 -1.42 15.62
C GLU A 50 1.07 -1.18 15.86
N SER A 51 1.68 -0.22 15.14
CA SER A 51 3.03 0.25 15.42
C SER A 51 3.20 0.61 16.89
N ASP A 52 4.19 0.00 17.54
CA ASP A 52 4.50 0.23 18.95
C ASP A 52 5.00 1.65 19.24
N ILE A 53 5.62 2.28 18.25
CA ILE A 53 6.12 3.65 18.31
C ILE A 53 5.49 4.55 17.26
N LEU A 54 5.44 5.86 17.54
CA LEU A 54 5.09 6.86 16.53
C LEU A 54 6.30 7.10 15.63
N CYS A 55 6.26 6.58 14.40
CA CYS A 55 7.37 6.68 13.46
C CYS A 55 7.52 8.09 12.90
N LEU A 56 8.77 8.51 12.69
CA LEU A 56 9.14 9.82 12.16
C LEU A 56 10.04 9.68 10.94
N ALA A 57 9.72 10.41 9.88
CA ALA A 57 10.64 10.66 8.77
C ALA A 57 10.87 12.17 8.55
N LYS A 58 12.11 12.54 8.22
CA LYS A 58 12.49 13.91 7.84
C LYS A 58 12.71 13.99 6.33
N SER A 59 12.34 15.12 5.73
CA SER A 59 12.67 15.41 4.34
C SER A 59 14.17 15.57 4.13
N PRO A 60 14.68 15.37 2.89
CA PRO A 60 16.08 15.60 2.55
C PRO A 60 16.60 16.98 2.98
N ASN A 61 15.78 18.03 2.83
CA ASN A 61 16.10 19.39 3.29
C ASN A 61 15.97 19.59 4.83
N LYS A 62 15.60 18.56 5.59
CA LYS A 62 15.44 18.54 7.06
C LYS A 62 14.36 19.46 7.65
N HIS A 63 13.59 20.17 6.82
CA HIS A 63 12.58 21.11 7.28
C HIS A 63 11.22 20.46 7.56
N ASN A 64 10.87 19.40 6.82
CA ASN A 64 9.57 18.75 6.96
C ASN A 64 9.71 17.43 7.74
N ARG A 65 8.70 17.14 8.55
CA ARG A 65 8.62 15.94 9.38
C ARG A 65 7.24 15.33 9.25
N LEU A 66 7.18 14.03 9.00
CA LEU A 66 5.94 13.25 8.97
C LEU A 66 5.94 12.29 10.16
N PHE A 67 4.82 12.19 10.85
CA PHE A 67 4.62 11.28 11.96
C PHE A 67 3.45 10.34 11.68
N MET A 68 3.72 9.04 11.61
CA MET A 68 2.74 8.03 11.20
C MET A 68 2.81 6.78 12.05
N LYS A 69 1.72 6.01 12.05
CA LYS A 69 1.71 4.60 12.45
C LYS A 69 0.95 3.77 11.43
N ALA A 70 1.21 2.47 11.44
CA ALA A 70 0.44 1.46 10.74
C ALA A 70 -0.33 0.60 11.75
N GLN A 71 -1.45 0.03 11.32
CA GLN A 71 -2.22 -0.93 12.08
C GLN A 71 -2.93 -1.89 11.11
N PRO A 72 -3.24 -3.13 11.55
CA PRO A 72 -4.05 -4.03 10.75
C PRO A 72 -5.43 -3.42 10.50
N MET A 73 -5.99 -3.68 9.32
CA MET A 73 -7.40 -3.45 9.07
C MET A 73 -8.24 -4.53 9.76
N PRO A 74 -9.49 -4.22 10.16
CA PRO A 74 -10.42 -5.24 10.65
C PRO A 74 -10.68 -6.31 9.61
N ASP A 75 -10.95 -7.52 10.09
CA ASP A 75 -11.29 -8.67 9.26
C ASP A 75 -12.50 -8.37 8.35
N GLY A 76 -12.43 -8.79 7.09
CA GLY A 76 -13.47 -8.60 6.10
C GLY A 76 -13.39 -7.27 5.33
N LEU A 77 -12.73 -6.23 5.86
CA LEU A 77 -12.66 -4.94 5.19
C LEU A 77 -11.83 -5.02 3.90
N ALA A 78 -10.75 -5.78 3.89
CA ALA A 78 -9.94 -5.98 2.69
C ALA A 78 -10.75 -6.65 1.57
N GLU A 79 -11.55 -7.65 1.93
CA GLU A 79 -12.41 -8.41 1.00
C GLU A 79 -13.54 -7.55 0.44
N ASP A 80 -14.17 -6.71 1.27
CA ASP A 80 -15.19 -5.76 0.85
C ASP A 80 -14.63 -4.71 -0.13
N ILE A 81 -13.38 -4.26 0.09
CA ILE A 81 -12.71 -3.33 -0.84
C ILE A 81 -12.47 -4.02 -2.18
N ASP A 82 -11.97 -5.26 -2.18
CA ASP A 82 -11.72 -6.01 -3.43
C ASP A 82 -13.01 -6.29 -4.20
N LYS A 83 -14.12 -6.56 -3.51
CA LYS A 83 -15.45 -6.74 -4.12
C LYS A 83 -16.05 -5.44 -4.66
N GLY A 84 -15.54 -4.29 -4.20
CA GLY A 84 -16.08 -2.98 -4.55
C GLY A 84 -17.27 -2.53 -3.69
N ASP A 85 -17.49 -3.16 -2.53
CA ASP A 85 -18.50 -2.73 -1.55
C ASP A 85 -18.06 -1.46 -0.81
N VAL A 86 -16.75 -1.26 -0.69
CA VAL A 86 -16.12 -0.04 -0.16
C VAL A 86 -15.14 0.50 -1.18
N THR A 87 -15.41 1.68 -1.75
CA THR A 87 -14.58 2.24 -2.82
C THR A 87 -14.08 3.65 -2.50
N PRO A 88 -12.95 4.07 -3.12
CA PRO A 88 -12.50 5.47 -3.07
C PRO A 88 -13.52 6.46 -3.65
N ARG A 89 -14.40 6.01 -4.57
CA ARG A 89 -15.34 6.85 -5.33
C ARG A 89 -16.65 7.14 -4.58
N ASP A 90 -16.95 6.38 -3.54
CA ASP A 90 -18.16 6.56 -2.75
C ASP A 90 -18.20 7.93 -2.09
N ASP A 91 -19.41 8.44 -1.84
CA ASP A 91 -19.58 9.61 -0.99
C ASP A 91 -18.93 9.37 0.38
N PHE A 92 -18.03 10.26 0.77
CA PHE A 92 -17.21 10.07 1.96
C PHE A 92 -18.03 10.01 3.26
N LYS A 93 -19.23 10.60 3.32
CA LYS A 93 -20.11 10.52 4.50
C LYS A 93 -20.82 9.18 4.56
N ALA A 94 -21.31 8.69 3.42
CA ALA A 94 -21.90 7.35 3.31
C ALA A 94 -20.88 6.27 3.64
N ARG A 95 -19.69 6.34 3.03
CA ARG A 95 -18.57 5.43 3.33
C ARG A 95 -18.18 5.44 4.79
N ALA A 96 -18.08 6.61 5.41
CA ALA A 96 -17.73 6.72 6.82
C ALA A 96 -18.78 6.10 7.76
N ARG A 97 -20.07 6.17 7.41
CA ARG A 97 -21.13 5.49 8.18
C ARG A 97 -21.02 3.98 8.05
N LEU A 98 -20.87 3.47 6.83
CA LEU A 98 -20.68 2.04 6.58
C LEU A 98 -19.47 1.50 7.36
N LEU A 99 -18.33 2.21 7.31
CA LEU A 99 -17.13 1.82 8.06
C LEU A 99 -17.34 1.84 9.57
N ASN A 100 -18.14 2.77 10.09
CA ASN A 100 -18.48 2.81 11.51
C ASN A 100 -19.43 1.66 11.90
N ASP A 101 -20.49 1.44 11.12
CA ASP A 101 -21.53 0.46 11.43
C ASP A 101 -21.01 -0.99 11.32
N LYS A 102 -20.16 -1.29 10.33
CA LYS A 102 -19.66 -2.65 10.05
C LYS A 102 -18.30 -2.95 10.68
N TYR A 103 -17.43 -1.95 10.78
CA TYR A 103 -16.02 -2.13 11.17
C TYR A 103 -15.59 -1.28 12.37
N GLU A 104 -16.54 -0.63 13.04
CA GLU A 104 -16.31 0.19 14.25
C GLU A 104 -15.29 1.32 14.07
N TYR A 105 -15.08 1.80 12.83
CA TYR A 105 -14.22 2.95 12.58
C TYR A 105 -14.81 4.19 13.23
N ASP A 106 -13.95 5.07 13.75
CA ASP A 106 -14.38 6.41 14.12
C ASP A 106 -14.90 7.17 12.89
N VAL A 107 -16.11 7.71 12.98
CA VAL A 107 -16.78 8.38 11.86
C VAL A 107 -15.99 9.61 11.40
N THR A 108 -15.28 10.30 12.29
CA THR A 108 -14.52 11.50 11.95
C THR A 108 -13.25 11.16 11.20
N GLU A 109 -12.55 10.09 11.61
CA GLU A 109 -11.38 9.56 10.91
C GLU A 109 -11.76 8.93 9.56
N ALA A 110 -12.85 8.16 9.51
CA ALA A 110 -13.31 7.53 8.27
C ALA A 110 -13.67 8.54 7.17
N ARG A 111 -14.10 9.76 7.55
CA ARG A 111 -14.30 10.87 6.59
C ARG A 111 -13.01 11.48 6.07
N LYS A 112 -11.90 11.28 6.77
CA LYS A 112 -10.56 11.79 6.46
C LYS A 112 -9.66 10.75 5.80
N ILE A 113 -10.23 9.70 5.21
CA ILE A 113 -9.49 8.80 4.32
C ILE A 113 -8.99 9.60 3.11
N TRP A 114 -7.67 9.61 2.92
CA TRP A 114 -7.04 10.31 1.80
C TRP A 114 -7.06 9.49 0.53
N CYS A 115 -6.75 8.19 0.61
CA CYS A 115 -6.72 7.29 -0.52
C CYS A 115 -6.74 5.82 -0.08
N PHE A 116 -7.04 4.97 -1.07
CA PHE A 116 -6.88 3.51 -1.02
C PHE A 116 -5.65 3.14 -1.86
N GLY A 117 -4.99 2.02 -1.59
CA GLY A 117 -3.76 1.64 -2.29
C GLY A 117 -3.47 0.14 -2.24
N PRO A 118 -2.65 -0.40 -3.17
CA PRO A 118 -2.05 0.29 -4.31
C PRO A 118 -3.05 0.65 -5.42
N ASP A 119 -2.57 1.34 -6.46
CA ASP A 119 -3.30 1.75 -7.68
C ASP A 119 -4.63 2.50 -7.45
N GLY A 120 -4.78 3.12 -6.27
CA GLY A 120 -5.94 3.93 -5.90
C GLY A 120 -7.17 3.16 -5.45
N ASN A 121 -7.20 1.82 -5.57
CA ASN A 121 -8.33 0.96 -5.23
C ASN A 121 -7.97 -0.25 -4.36
N GLY A 122 -6.69 -0.49 -4.09
CA GLY A 122 -6.26 -1.64 -3.32
C GLY A 122 -6.68 -1.61 -1.84
N PRO A 123 -6.63 -2.76 -1.16
CA PRO A 123 -7.08 -2.95 0.20
C PRO A 123 -6.04 -2.48 1.23
N ASN A 124 -5.66 -1.21 1.15
CA ASN A 124 -4.89 -0.49 2.16
C ASN A 124 -5.41 0.94 2.24
N ILE A 125 -5.41 1.56 3.42
CA ILE A 125 -6.05 2.87 3.63
C ILE A 125 -5.06 3.84 4.27
N LEU A 126 -5.00 5.06 3.74
CA LEU A 126 -4.31 6.18 4.38
C LEU A 126 -5.33 7.14 5.02
N VAL A 127 -5.19 7.42 6.31
CA VAL A 127 -6.11 8.26 7.09
C VAL A 127 -5.38 9.45 7.69
N ASP A 128 -5.98 10.64 7.58
CA ASP A 128 -5.52 11.83 8.28
C ASP A 128 -6.15 11.93 9.68
N CYS A 129 -5.32 11.71 10.70
CA CYS A 129 -5.66 11.87 12.12
C CYS A 129 -5.09 13.17 12.71
N THR A 130 -4.54 14.07 11.88
CA THR A 130 -3.89 15.30 12.33
C THR A 130 -4.91 16.33 12.85
N LYS A 131 -4.42 17.27 13.67
CA LYS A 131 -5.21 18.37 14.25
C LYS A 131 -4.44 19.68 14.14
N GLY A 132 -5.01 20.66 13.44
CA GLY A 132 -4.48 22.03 13.40
C GLY A 132 -3.19 22.23 12.59
N VAL A 133 -2.87 21.31 11.68
CA VAL A 133 -1.67 21.41 10.84
C VAL A 133 -1.90 22.39 9.68
N GLN A 134 -1.04 23.41 9.59
CA GLN A 134 -1.06 24.36 8.48
C GLN A 134 -0.47 23.73 7.21
N TYR A 135 -0.99 24.12 6.03
CA TYR A 135 -0.51 23.67 4.71
C TYR A 135 -0.63 22.15 4.45
N LEU A 136 -1.33 21.40 5.30
CA LEU A 136 -1.47 19.94 5.16
C LEU A 136 -2.04 19.51 3.80
N ASN A 137 -3.04 20.24 3.31
CA ASN A 137 -3.66 19.94 2.02
C ASN A 137 -2.68 20.11 0.84
N GLU A 138 -1.63 20.94 0.97
CA GLU A 138 -0.67 21.14 -0.11
C GLU A 138 0.28 19.96 -0.30
N ILE A 139 0.51 19.17 0.75
CA ILE A 139 1.37 17.98 0.68
C ILE A 139 0.57 16.70 0.39
N LYS A 140 -0.77 16.77 0.39
CA LYS A 140 -1.66 15.61 0.28
C LYS A 140 -1.32 14.74 -0.92
N ASP A 141 -1.22 15.33 -2.10
CA ASP A 141 -0.94 14.57 -3.34
C ASP A 141 0.44 13.91 -3.30
N SER A 142 1.42 14.56 -2.67
CA SER A 142 2.77 14.00 -2.51
C SER A 142 2.81 12.83 -1.52
N VAL A 143 2.04 12.91 -0.42
CA VAL A 143 1.93 11.79 0.52
C VAL A 143 1.14 10.65 -0.11
N VAL A 144 0.06 10.93 -0.83
CA VAL A 144 -0.73 9.93 -1.56
C VAL A 144 0.15 9.20 -2.58
N ALA A 145 0.98 9.92 -3.35
CA ALA A 145 1.92 9.30 -4.29
C ALA A 145 2.95 8.40 -3.57
N GLY A 146 3.52 8.87 -2.46
CA GLY A 146 4.42 8.06 -1.64
C GLY A 146 3.74 6.82 -1.05
N PHE A 147 2.46 6.93 -0.69
CA PHE A 147 1.64 5.81 -0.22
C PHE A 147 1.35 4.79 -1.30
N GLN A 148 0.90 5.22 -2.50
CA GLN A 148 0.67 4.31 -3.62
C GLN A 148 1.93 3.48 -3.92
N TRP A 149 3.09 4.14 -3.91
CA TRP A 149 4.37 3.47 -4.11
C TRP A 149 4.67 2.47 -2.99
N ALA A 150 4.57 2.89 -1.72
CA ALA A 150 4.83 2.04 -0.57
C ALA A 150 3.91 0.81 -0.51
N THR A 151 2.64 0.94 -0.92
CA THR A 151 1.70 -0.19 -0.92
C THR A 151 1.85 -1.11 -2.12
N LYS A 152 2.53 -0.65 -3.17
CA LYS A 152 2.82 -1.46 -4.36
C LYS A 152 4.12 -2.24 -4.20
N GLU A 153 5.13 -1.62 -3.63
CA GLU A 153 6.40 -2.26 -3.29
C GLU A 153 6.52 -2.24 -1.77
N GLY A 154 6.19 -3.34 -1.11
CA GLY A 154 6.31 -3.48 0.34
C GLY A 154 7.77 -3.41 0.83
N VAL A 155 7.95 -3.33 2.14
CA VAL A 155 9.29 -3.12 2.75
C VAL A 155 10.04 -4.44 2.97
N LEU A 156 9.33 -5.57 3.04
CA LEU A 156 9.95 -6.87 3.34
C LEU A 156 10.55 -7.52 2.10
N ALA A 157 9.79 -7.55 1.01
CA ALA A 157 10.06 -8.34 -0.18
C ALA A 157 9.64 -7.63 -1.48
N GLU A 158 9.32 -6.33 -1.42
CA GLU A 158 8.86 -5.54 -2.57
C GLU A 158 7.55 -6.05 -3.21
N GLU A 159 6.79 -6.84 -2.45
CA GLU A 159 5.48 -7.36 -2.85
C GLU A 159 4.35 -6.39 -2.49
N ASN A 160 3.21 -6.46 -3.18
CA ASN A 160 2.11 -5.56 -2.84
C ASN A 160 1.64 -5.79 -1.39
N MET A 161 1.29 -4.70 -0.73
CA MET A 161 0.72 -4.74 0.60
C MET A 161 -0.77 -5.08 0.57
N ARG A 162 -1.27 -5.66 1.66
CA ARG A 162 -2.69 -5.96 1.88
C ARG A 162 -3.06 -5.81 3.34
N GLY A 163 -4.26 -5.27 3.60
CA GLY A 163 -4.85 -5.33 4.93
C GLY A 163 -4.31 -4.28 5.89
N VAL A 164 -3.70 -3.18 5.39
CA VAL A 164 -3.02 -2.21 6.26
C VAL A 164 -3.69 -0.84 6.25
N ARG A 165 -3.92 -0.30 7.45
CA ARG A 165 -4.32 1.09 7.66
C ARG A 165 -3.14 1.89 8.18
N PHE A 166 -2.88 3.04 7.55
CA PHE A 166 -1.89 4.01 7.99
C PHE A 166 -2.57 5.27 8.48
N ASN A 167 -2.11 5.77 9.64
CA ASN A 167 -2.62 6.97 10.26
C ASN A 167 -1.54 8.05 10.30
N ILE A 168 -1.85 9.23 9.78
CA ILE A 168 -1.00 10.42 9.88
C ILE A 168 -1.40 11.16 11.15
N TYR A 169 -0.53 11.17 12.16
CA TYR A 169 -0.84 11.79 13.46
C TYR A 169 -0.39 13.24 13.54
N ASP A 170 0.78 13.55 12.98
CA ASP A 170 1.31 14.91 13.00
C ASP A 170 2.21 15.16 11.78
N VAL A 171 2.33 16.43 11.41
CA VAL A 171 3.22 16.90 10.35
C VAL A 171 3.80 18.26 10.73
N THR A 172 5.13 18.38 10.67
CA THR A 172 5.81 19.67 10.71
C THR A 172 6.20 20.08 9.30
N LEU A 173 5.76 21.24 8.83
CA LEU A 173 6.05 21.74 7.49
C LEU A 173 6.81 23.06 7.53
N HIS A 174 7.72 23.26 6.58
CA HIS A 174 8.30 24.58 6.32
C HIS A 174 7.21 25.57 5.89
N ALA A 175 7.38 26.89 6.11
CA ALA A 175 6.39 27.91 5.75
C ALA A 175 6.29 28.17 4.23
N ASP A 176 7.42 28.13 3.50
CA ASP A 176 7.45 28.32 2.05
C ASP A 176 7.25 27.03 1.25
N ALA A 177 6.37 27.08 0.24
CA ALA A 177 5.99 25.93 -0.58
C ALA A 177 7.17 25.31 -1.36
N ILE A 178 8.19 26.10 -1.69
CA ILE A 178 9.37 25.61 -2.41
C ILE A 178 10.09 24.49 -1.65
N HIS A 179 10.00 24.52 -0.31
CA HIS A 179 10.61 23.54 0.57
C HIS A 179 9.72 22.32 0.84
N ARG A 180 8.49 22.28 0.28
CA ARG A 180 7.49 21.21 0.44
C ARG A 180 7.18 20.46 -0.85
N GLY A 181 7.95 20.69 -1.92
CA GLY A 181 7.70 20.04 -3.21
C GLY A 181 7.76 18.50 -3.16
N GLY A 182 7.19 17.85 -4.18
CA GLY A 182 7.06 16.38 -4.23
C GLY A 182 8.37 15.62 -4.03
N GLY A 183 9.49 16.10 -4.58
CA GLY A 183 10.81 15.49 -4.36
C GLY A 183 11.29 15.49 -2.91
N GLN A 184 10.70 16.32 -2.04
CA GLN A 184 10.95 16.31 -0.60
C GLN A 184 9.97 15.42 0.15
N ILE A 185 8.68 15.45 -0.22
CA ILE A 185 7.62 14.79 0.55
C ILE A 185 7.43 13.32 0.15
N ILE A 186 7.40 12.99 -1.14
CA ILE A 186 7.15 11.62 -1.65
C ILE A 186 8.11 10.59 -1.02
N PRO A 187 9.45 10.74 -1.12
CA PRO A 187 10.37 9.76 -0.53
C PRO A 187 10.32 9.76 1.01
N THR A 188 9.92 10.87 1.62
CA THR A 188 9.80 10.98 3.08
C THR A 188 8.56 10.25 3.59
N ALA A 189 7.43 10.38 2.89
CA ALA A 189 6.21 9.64 3.16
C ALA A 189 6.46 8.14 3.03
N ARG A 190 7.04 7.68 1.91
CA ARG A 190 7.40 6.27 1.71
C ARG A 190 8.27 5.74 2.84
N ARG A 191 9.32 6.47 3.23
CA ARG A 191 10.20 6.08 4.35
C ARG A 191 9.45 6.00 5.70
N CYS A 192 8.54 6.93 5.96
CA CYS A 192 7.74 6.93 7.19
C CYS A 192 6.77 5.75 7.25
N LEU A 193 6.14 5.43 6.12
CA LEU A 193 5.25 4.27 5.98
C LEU A 193 6.01 2.98 6.23
N TYR A 194 7.18 2.79 5.61
CA TYR A 194 8.05 1.64 5.85
C TYR A 194 8.48 1.50 7.31
N ALA A 195 8.90 2.58 7.95
CA ALA A 195 9.20 2.56 9.38
C ALA A 195 7.98 2.14 10.23
N SER A 196 6.79 2.58 9.83
CA SER A 196 5.53 2.22 10.50
C SER A 196 5.22 0.73 10.36
N ILE A 197 5.53 0.12 9.20
CA ILE A 197 5.36 -1.32 8.98
C ILE A 197 6.33 -2.15 9.80
N LEU A 198 7.61 -1.77 9.81
CA LEU A 198 8.65 -2.50 10.53
C LEU A 198 8.41 -2.53 12.06
N THR A 199 7.62 -1.59 12.57
CA THR A 199 7.26 -1.47 13.99
C THR A 199 5.89 -2.07 14.34
N ALA A 200 5.15 -2.56 13.35
CA ALA A 200 3.77 -3.07 13.46
C ALA A 200 3.68 -4.61 13.38
N GLN A 201 4.75 -5.32 13.75
CA GLN A 201 4.87 -6.78 13.59
C GLN A 201 4.52 -7.27 12.16
N PRO A 202 5.39 -6.99 11.17
CA PRO A 202 5.09 -7.27 9.77
C PRO A 202 5.05 -8.78 9.48
N ARG A 203 4.21 -9.19 8.52
CA ARG A 203 3.96 -10.59 8.13
C ARG A 203 3.82 -10.70 6.59
N LEU A 204 4.07 -11.90 6.08
CA LEU A 204 3.73 -12.29 4.70
C LEU A 204 2.41 -13.07 4.70
N MET A 205 1.58 -12.82 3.69
CA MET A 205 0.36 -13.55 3.40
C MET A 205 0.60 -14.42 2.16
N GLU A 206 0.35 -15.72 2.29
CA GLU A 206 0.38 -16.66 1.18
C GLU A 206 -1.01 -16.79 0.54
N PRO A 207 -1.09 -16.96 -0.79
CA PRO A 207 -2.35 -17.24 -1.46
C PRO A 207 -2.78 -18.69 -1.20
N VAL A 208 -4.04 -18.89 -0.82
CA VAL A 208 -4.63 -20.23 -0.62
C VAL A 208 -5.70 -20.47 -1.67
N TYR A 209 -5.56 -21.55 -2.43
CA TYR A 209 -6.58 -22.00 -3.38
C TYR A 209 -7.67 -22.82 -2.67
N LEU A 210 -8.92 -22.59 -3.03
CA LEU A 210 -10.02 -23.47 -2.63
C LEU A 210 -9.97 -24.73 -3.49
N CYS A 211 -9.61 -25.86 -2.89
CA CYS A 211 -9.58 -27.17 -3.53
C CYS A 211 -10.95 -27.86 -3.54
#